data_AF-A0A820WS52-F1
#
_entry.id   AF-A0A820WS52-F1
#
_cell.length_a   1.000
_cell.length_b   1.000
_cell.length_c   1.000
_cell.angle_alpha   90.00
_cell.angle_beta   90.00
_cell.angle_gamma   90.00
#
_symmetry.space_group_name_H-M   'P 1'
#
loop_
_entity.id
_entity.type
_entity.pdbx_description
1 polymer ?
#
loop_
_entity_poly.entity_id
_entity_poly.type
_entity_poly.pdbx_seq_one_letter_code
_entity_poly.pdbx_strand_id
1 'polypeptide(L)'
;TTTCRTLSDSTCLPEDELHTADLLYDFIIYNFDRHSSLTLGRRSPFVIELDLFWLSEHRDQRLEALIRFIDYILNNDDYRYVYFVSIEQALEWLKYPRNLTELEDFWAFSCSEIIYEYDIDCADTKPTDGEKPKQLTSTNTTEQYIDLQAERLFRSGIVLYSVWTFILLILTVLFYDKYFVNK
;
A
#
# COMPACT_ATOMS: atom_id res chain seq x y z
N THR A 1 -13.32 10.72 -26.56
CA THR A 1 -11.99 10.25 -26.11
C THR A 1 -12.09 9.96 -24.63
N THR A 2 -12.39 8.72 -24.30
CA THR A 2 -12.54 8.25 -22.92
C THR A 2 -11.14 8.20 -22.32
N THR A 3 -10.88 9.03 -21.32
CA THR A 3 -9.58 9.06 -20.66
C THR A 3 -9.61 8.05 -19.52
N CYS A 4 -8.95 6.92 -19.74
CA CYS A 4 -8.75 5.90 -18.72
C CYS A 4 -7.87 6.48 -17.60
N ARG A 5 -8.35 6.41 -16.35
CA ARG A 5 -7.66 7.02 -15.21
C ARG A 5 -7.17 6.03 -14.15
N THR A 6 -7.78 4.85 -14.01
CA THR A 6 -7.37 3.83 -13.00
C THR A 6 -7.72 2.40 -13.43
N LEU A 7 -7.00 1.41 -12.87
CA LEU A 7 -7.23 -0.03 -13.06
C LEU A 7 -8.56 -0.55 -12.45
N SER A 8 -9.21 0.27 -11.63
CA SER A 8 -10.53 -0.02 -11.03
C SER A 8 -11.70 0.31 -11.96
N ASP A 9 -11.45 1.02 -13.07
CA ASP A 9 -12.48 1.41 -14.02
C ASP A 9 -12.73 0.25 -14.99
N SER A 10 -13.93 -0.32 -14.95
CA SER A 10 -14.33 -1.44 -15.81
C SER A 10 -14.30 -1.08 -17.30
N THR A 11 -14.27 0.20 -17.65
CA THR A 11 -14.15 0.66 -19.05
C THR A 11 -12.71 0.72 -19.56
N CYS A 12 -11.73 0.56 -18.66
CA CYS A 12 -10.30 0.58 -18.99
C CYS A 12 -9.72 -0.79 -19.37
N LEU A 13 -10.45 -1.87 -19.09
CA LEU A 13 -10.01 -3.23 -19.33
C LEU A 13 -11.00 -3.87 -20.32
N PRO A 14 -10.53 -4.51 -21.41
CA PRO A 14 -11.41 -5.31 -22.24
C PRO A 14 -12.04 -6.39 -21.35
N GLU A 15 -13.38 -6.37 -21.28
CA GLU A 15 -14.24 -7.17 -20.40
C GLU A 15 -14.00 -8.69 -20.52
N ASP A 16 -13.30 -9.12 -21.58
CA ASP A 16 -13.15 -10.54 -21.94
C ASP A 16 -11.71 -11.09 -21.88
N GLU A 17 -10.68 -10.26 -21.64
CA GLU A 17 -9.27 -10.73 -21.72
C GLU A 17 -8.54 -10.80 -20.37
N LEU A 18 -8.89 -9.97 -19.37
CA LEU A 18 -8.26 -9.96 -18.03
C LEU A 18 -8.87 -10.98 -17.05
N HIS A 19 -9.26 -12.14 -17.56
CA HIS A 19 -9.71 -13.25 -16.72
C HIS A 19 -8.72 -14.42 -16.74
N THR A 20 -7.82 -14.52 -17.72
CA THR A 20 -6.86 -15.63 -17.71
C THR A 20 -5.72 -15.40 -16.72
N ALA A 21 -5.29 -16.48 -16.07
CA ALA A 21 -4.13 -16.45 -15.18
C ALA A 21 -2.86 -16.01 -15.91
N ASP A 22 -2.71 -16.41 -17.19
CA ASP A 22 -1.56 -16.05 -18.02
C ASP A 22 -1.47 -14.55 -18.29
N LEU A 23 -2.57 -13.88 -18.68
CA LEU A 23 -2.52 -12.45 -18.97
C LEU A 23 -2.19 -11.63 -17.73
N LEU A 24 -2.77 -11.99 -16.58
CA LEU A 24 -2.46 -11.32 -15.32
C LEU A 24 -1.02 -11.59 -14.86
N TYR A 25 -0.53 -12.82 -15.01
CA TYR A 25 0.85 -13.16 -14.72
C TYR A 25 1.82 -12.33 -15.58
N ASP A 26 1.61 -12.30 -16.90
CA ASP A 26 2.43 -11.53 -17.84
C ASP A 26 2.38 -10.03 -17.53
N PHE A 27 1.20 -9.51 -17.14
CA PHE A 27 1.03 -8.13 -16.72
C PHE A 27 1.84 -7.81 -15.46
N ILE A 28 1.81 -8.69 -14.45
CA ILE A 28 2.58 -8.51 -13.22
C ILE A 28 4.08 -8.53 -13.52
N ILE A 29 4.56 -9.51 -14.29
CA ILE A 29 5.96 -9.63 -14.70
C ILE A 29 6.42 -8.40 -15.48
N TYR A 30 5.64 -7.97 -16.48
CA TYR A 30 5.96 -6.79 -17.27
C TYR A 30 6.15 -5.54 -16.40
N ASN A 31 5.27 -5.32 -15.42
CA ASN A 31 5.39 -4.18 -14.52
C ASN A 31 6.55 -4.35 -13.53
N PHE A 32 6.76 -5.55 -12.99
CA PHE A 32 7.87 -5.87 -12.12
C PHE A 32 9.23 -5.59 -12.80
N ASP A 33 9.40 -5.99 -14.05
CA ASP A 33 10.64 -5.80 -14.80
C ASP A 33 11.00 -4.32 -14.97
N ARG A 34 10.01 -3.43 -15.08
CA ARG A 34 10.27 -1.98 -15.12
C ARG A 34 10.84 -1.43 -13.81
N HIS A 35 10.52 -2.06 -12.68
CA HIS A 35 11.01 -1.68 -11.36
C HIS A 35 12.35 -2.35 -11.05
N SER A 36 12.50 -3.63 -11.39
CA SER A 36 13.64 -4.47 -11.03
C SER A 36 14.85 -4.30 -11.94
N SER A 37 14.63 -3.93 -13.21
CA SER A 37 15.67 -3.79 -14.22
C SER A 37 16.71 -2.74 -13.84
N LEU A 38 17.98 -3.14 -13.81
CA LEU A 38 19.12 -2.25 -13.57
C LEU A 38 19.22 -1.08 -14.56
N THR A 39 18.65 -1.22 -15.76
CA THR A 39 18.78 -0.25 -16.84
C THR A 39 17.63 0.76 -16.87
N LEU A 40 16.44 0.35 -16.43
CA LEU A 40 15.19 1.13 -16.53
C LEU A 40 14.63 1.53 -15.15
N GLY A 41 14.71 0.64 -14.18
CA GLY A 41 14.17 0.81 -12.83
C GLY A 41 15.28 1.05 -11.83
N ARG A 42 15.26 2.18 -11.13
CA ARG A 42 16.18 2.44 -10.01
C ARG A 42 15.91 1.56 -8.77
N ARG A 43 15.37 0.34 -8.97
CA ARG A 43 14.90 -0.57 -7.93
C ARG A 43 13.94 0.12 -6.96
N SER A 44 13.03 0.91 -7.50
CA SER A 44 11.96 1.53 -6.71
C SER A 44 10.99 0.44 -6.23
N PRO A 45 10.44 0.55 -5.01
CA PRO A 45 9.45 -0.39 -4.50
C PRO A 45 8.36 -0.67 -5.52
N PHE A 46 8.08 -1.95 -5.76
CA PHE A 46 6.99 -2.40 -6.61
C PHE A 46 5.81 -2.77 -5.71
N VAL A 47 4.77 -1.93 -5.72
CA VAL A 47 3.60 -2.09 -4.86
C VAL A 47 2.49 -2.75 -5.67
N ILE A 48 1.96 -3.86 -5.15
CA ILE A 48 0.77 -4.52 -5.68
C ILE A 48 -0.37 -4.24 -4.69
N GLU A 49 -1.34 -3.43 -5.12
CA GLU A 49 -2.54 -3.15 -4.36
C GLU A 49 -3.64 -4.13 -4.78
N LEU A 50 -4.17 -4.89 -3.81
CA LEU A 50 -5.17 -5.93 -4.06
C LEU A 50 -6.43 -5.60 -3.26
N ASP A 51 -7.57 -5.65 -3.95
CA ASP A 51 -8.89 -5.63 -3.32
C ASP A 51 -9.41 -7.07 -3.12
N LEU A 52 -9.98 -7.34 -1.94
CA LEU A 52 -10.47 -8.68 -1.58
C LEU A 52 -11.64 -9.11 -2.46
N PHE A 53 -12.54 -8.20 -2.82
CA PHE A 53 -13.68 -8.52 -3.69
C PHE A 53 -13.20 -8.83 -5.10
N TRP A 54 -12.27 -8.02 -5.63
CA TRP A 54 -11.62 -8.29 -6.91
C TRP A 54 -10.91 -9.65 -6.90
N LEU A 55 -10.21 -10.01 -5.84
CA LEU A 55 -9.58 -11.34 -5.77
C LEU A 55 -10.63 -12.46 -5.66
N SER A 56 -11.77 -12.24 -5.00
CA SER A 56 -12.77 -13.28 -4.76
C SER A 56 -13.63 -13.66 -5.98
N GLU A 57 -13.94 -12.70 -6.86
CA GLU A 57 -14.87 -12.89 -7.99
C GLU A 57 -14.35 -13.87 -9.05
N HIS A 58 -13.04 -13.88 -9.28
CA HIS A 58 -12.33 -14.80 -10.19
C HIS A 58 -11.14 -15.43 -9.47
N ARG A 59 -11.42 -15.95 -8.28
CA ARG A 59 -10.40 -16.40 -7.32
C ARG A 59 -9.38 -17.33 -7.93
N ASP A 60 -9.82 -18.36 -8.64
CA ASP A 60 -8.90 -19.39 -9.13
C ASP A 60 -7.84 -18.80 -10.07
N GLN A 61 -8.26 -18.00 -11.07
CA GLN A 61 -7.34 -17.45 -12.07
C GLN A 61 -6.47 -16.31 -11.53
N ARG A 62 -7.06 -15.40 -10.74
CA ARG A 62 -6.34 -14.22 -10.22
C ARG A 62 -5.32 -14.62 -9.16
N LEU A 63 -5.71 -15.53 -8.26
CA LEU A 63 -4.82 -16.07 -7.24
C LEU A 63 -3.72 -16.94 -7.85
N GLU A 64 -4.05 -17.78 -8.85
CA GLU A 64 -3.05 -18.59 -9.56
C GLU A 64 -1.96 -17.71 -10.18
N ALA A 65 -2.32 -16.62 -10.86
CA ALA A 65 -1.35 -15.69 -11.44
C ALA A 65 -0.42 -15.07 -10.39
N LEU A 66 -0.98 -14.66 -9.24
CA LEU A 66 -0.21 -14.07 -8.15
C LEU A 66 0.75 -15.09 -7.52
N ILE A 67 0.29 -16.31 -7.28
CA ILE A 67 1.12 -17.40 -6.77
C ILE A 67 2.25 -17.72 -7.76
N ARG A 68 1.94 -17.84 -9.06
CA ARG A 68 2.94 -18.06 -10.11
C ARG A 68 4.01 -16.97 -10.12
N PHE A 69 3.63 -15.71 -9.94
CA PHE A 69 4.58 -14.61 -9.84
C PHE A 69 5.49 -14.76 -8.61
N ILE A 70 4.92 -15.03 -7.43
CA ILE A 70 5.69 -15.23 -6.20
C ILE A 70 6.66 -16.40 -6.36
N ASP A 71 6.18 -17.54 -6.86
CA ASP A 71 7.00 -18.74 -7.10
C ASP A 71 8.11 -18.48 -8.12
N TYR A 72 7.83 -17.70 -9.17
CA TYR A 72 8.84 -17.31 -10.16
C TYR A 72 9.98 -16.51 -9.55
N ILE A 73 9.67 -15.57 -8.64
CA ILE A 73 10.67 -14.77 -7.95
C ILE A 73 11.45 -15.61 -6.92
N LEU A 74 10.76 -16.43 -6.12
CA LEU A 74 11.40 -17.21 -5.05
C LEU A 74 12.28 -18.35 -5.56
N ASN A 75 11.91 -18.99 -6.67
CA ASN A 75 12.62 -20.16 -7.20
C ASN A 75 13.73 -19.81 -8.20
N ASN A 76 13.93 -18.53 -8.52
CA ASN A 76 14.94 -18.10 -9.48
C ASN A 76 16.08 -17.35 -8.77
N ASP A 77 17.29 -17.92 -8.85
CA ASP A 77 18.50 -17.40 -8.22
C ASP A 77 18.87 -15.98 -8.67
N ASP A 78 18.43 -15.56 -9.86
CA ASP A 78 18.65 -14.22 -10.38
C ASP A 78 17.90 -13.16 -9.56
N TYR A 79 16.78 -13.52 -8.91
CA TYR A 79 15.95 -12.59 -8.12
C TYR A 79 16.19 -12.67 -6.62
N ARG A 80 17.29 -13.27 -6.14
CA ARG A 80 17.66 -13.29 -4.71
C ARG A 80 17.85 -11.90 -4.08
N TYR A 81 17.87 -10.85 -4.89
CA TYR A 81 17.90 -9.47 -4.42
C TYR A 81 16.51 -8.85 -4.16
N VAL A 82 15.43 -9.61 -4.38
CA VAL A 82 14.05 -9.16 -4.21
C VAL A 82 13.51 -9.62 -2.87
N TYR A 83 12.89 -8.70 -2.12
CA TYR A 83 12.30 -8.97 -0.82
C TYR A 83 10.80 -8.61 -0.86
N PHE A 84 9.95 -9.54 -0.41
CA PHE A 84 8.55 -9.26 -0.13
C PHE A 84 8.46 -8.75 1.31
N VAL A 85 8.08 -7.49 1.46
CA VAL A 85 8.09 -6.79 2.76
C VAL A 85 6.78 -6.03 2.97
N SER A 86 6.46 -5.74 4.23
CA SER A 86 5.35 -4.84 4.55
C SER A 86 5.69 -3.38 4.20
N ILE A 87 4.66 -2.52 4.11
CA ILE A 87 4.86 -1.08 3.92
C ILE A 87 5.70 -0.48 5.05
N GLU A 88 5.51 -0.94 6.29
CA GLU A 88 6.29 -0.48 7.44
C GLU A 88 7.78 -0.80 7.28
N GLN A 89 8.10 -2.02 6.89
CA GLN A 89 9.49 -2.43 6.63
C GLN A 89 10.11 -1.60 5.49
N ALA A 90 9.37 -1.40 4.40
CA ALA A 90 9.83 -0.55 3.30
C ALA A 90 10.10 0.89 3.75
N LEU A 91 9.28 1.45 4.64
CA LEU A 91 9.51 2.78 5.22
C LEU A 91 10.74 2.81 6.12
N GLU A 92 11.00 1.76 6.91
CA GLU A 92 12.23 1.66 7.71
C GLU A 92 13.49 1.59 6.83
N TRP A 93 13.43 0.86 5.71
CA TRP A 93 14.52 0.86 4.74
C TRP A 93 14.72 2.23 4.08
N LEU A 94 13.65 2.98 3.81
CA LEU A 94 13.76 4.36 3.30
C LEU A 94 14.39 5.32 4.31
N LYS A 95 14.09 5.15 5.61
CA LYS A 95 14.72 5.94 6.69
C LYS A 95 16.20 5.57 6.88
N TYR A 96 16.50 4.28 6.79
CA TYR A 96 17.85 3.73 7.01
C TYR A 96 18.27 2.83 5.85
N PRO A 97 18.68 3.42 4.70
CA PRO A 97 19.07 2.63 3.54
C PRO A 97 20.20 1.67 3.87
N ARG A 98 20.09 0.45 3.34
CA ARG A 98 21.07 -0.64 3.48
C ARG A 98 21.40 -1.22 2.11
N ASN A 99 22.65 -1.64 1.97
CA ASN A 99 23.09 -2.39 0.79
C ASN A 99 22.53 -3.81 0.84
N LEU A 100 22.46 -4.48 -0.32
CA LEU A 100 21.89 -5.82 -0.42
C LEU A 100 22.53 -6.83 0.55
N THR A 101 23.85 -6.76 0.74
CA THR A 101 24.61 -7.64 1.64
C THR A 101 24.33 -7.40 3.12
N GLU A 102 23.75 -6.25 3.48
CA GLU A 102 23.44 -5.87 4.86
C GLU A 102 21.97 -6.11 5.20
N LEU A 103 21.13 -6.47 4.21
CA LEU A 103 19.70 -6.68 4.40
C LEU A 103 19.38 -7.96 5.18
N GLU A 104 20.26 -8.97 5.11
CA GLU A 104 20.10 -10.22 5.86
C GLU A 104 20.13 -9.97 7.39
N ASP A 105 21.05 -9.10 7.83
CA ASP A 105 21.19 -8.70 9.23
C ASP A 105 20.38 -7.44 9.60
N PHE A 106 19.57 -6.91 8.67
CA PHE A 106 18.83 -5.68 8.91
C PHE A 106 17.64 -5.93 9.82
N TRP A 107 17.70 -5.38 11.04
CA TRP A 107 16.71 -5.58 12.10
C TRP A 107 15.24 -5.38 11.66
N ALA A 108 14.97 -4.47 10.72
CA ALA A 108 13.61 -4.21 10.26
C ALA A 108 13.09 -5.30 9.29
N PHE A 109 13.99 -5.98 8.58
CA PHE A 109 13.66 -7.08 7.67
C PHE A 109 13.80 -8.45 8.35
N SER A 110 14.43 -8.50 9.52
CA SER A 110 14.49 -9.70 10.34
C SER A 110 13.07 -10.19 10.66
N CYS A 111 12.83 -11.49 10.45
CA CYS A 111 11.58 -12.12 10.85
C CYS A 111 11.45 -12.00 12.37
N SER A 112 10.52 -11.17 12.84
CA SER A 112 10.05 -11.27 14.21
C SER A 112 9.07 -12.45 14.29
N GLU A 113 9.12 -13.24 15.35
CA GLU A 113 8.11 -14.27 15.64
C GLU A 113 6.76 -13.65 16.01
N ILE A 114 6.38 -12.53 15.39
CA ILE A 114 5.03 -11.99 15.49
C ILE A 114 4.18 -12.90 14.63
N ILE A 115 3.76 -14.00 15.23
CA ILE A 115 2.51 -14.65 14.87
C ILE A 115 1.48 -13.53 15.04
N TYR A 116 0.97 -13.00 13.94
CA TYR A 116 -0.28 -12.28 14.01
C TYR A 116 -1.26 -13.32 14.53
N GLU A 117 -1.56 -13.22 15.82
CA GLU A 117 -2.67 -13.88 16.48
C GLU A 117 -3.92 -13.22 15.87
N TYR A 118 -4.17 -13.54 14.60
CA TYR A 118 -5.54 -13.61 14.15
C TYR A 118 -6.14 -14.64 15.09
N ASP A 119 -6.98 -14.18 16.02
CA ASP A 119 -7.93 -15.01 16.74
C ASP A 119 -8.78 -15.74 15.69
N ILE A 120 -8.21 -16.79 15.11
CA ILE A 120 -8.93 -17.81 14.39
C ILE A 120 -9.53 -18.68 15.48
N ASP A 121 -10.55 -18.15 16.14
CA ASP A 121 -11.63 -18.98 16.61
C ASP A 121 -12.32 -19.51 15.35
N CYS A 122 -11.69 -20.51 14.71
CA CYS A 122 -12.41 -21.48 13.89
C CYS A 122 -13.27 -22.30 14.86
N ALA A 123 -14.25 -21.64 15.46
CA ALA A 123 -15.38 -22.32 16.04
C ALA A 123 -16.09 -23.00 14.86
N ASP A 124 -16.04 -24.32 14.85
CA ASP A 124 -16.90 -25.21 14.06
C ASP A 124 -18.37 -24.96 14.41
N THR A 125 -18.88 -23.76 14.12
CA THR A 125 -20.30 -23.47 14.17
C THR A 125 -20.84 -23.79 12.80
N LYS A 126 -21.37 -25.01 12.68
CA LYS A 126 -22.36 -25.31 11.63
C LYS A 126 -23.37 -24.15 11.62
N PRO A 127 -23.64 -23.54 10.47
CA PRO A 127 -24.57 -22.43 10.41
C PRO A 127 -25.96 -22.96 10.75
N THR A 128 -26.47 -22.59 11.91
CA THR A 128 -27.89 -22.74 12.22
C THR A 128 -28.63 -21.59 11.54
N ASP A 129 -29.46 -21.94 10.55
CA ASP A 129 -30.38 -21.05 9.88
C ASP A 129 -31.20 -20.24 10.91
N GLY A 130 -31.14 -18.91 10.81
CA GLY A 130 -32.19 -18.04 11.36
C GLY A 130 -31.79 -16.92 12.34
N GLU A 131 -30.51 -16.69 12.66
CA GLU A 131 -30.15 -15.53 13.47
C GLU A 131 -29.82 -14.31 12.58
N LYS A 132 -30.65 -13.26 12.66
CA LYS A 132 -30.37 -11.97 12.03
C LYS A 132 -28.99 -11.47 12.52
N PRO A 133 -28.16 -10.89 11.65
CA PRO A 133 -26.84 -10.43 12.04
C PRO A 133 -26.98 -9.44 13.21
N LYS A 134 -26.45 -9.81 14.38
CA LYS A 134 -26.24 -8.86 15.47
C LYS A 134 -25.30 -7.80 14.92
N GLN A 135 -25.71 -6.54 15.01
CA GLN A 135 -24.83 -5.42 14.71
C GLN A 135 -23.59 -5.58 15.57
N LEU A 136 -22.46 -5.79 14.91
CA LEU A 136 -21.15 -5.80 15.52
C LEU A 136 -20.96 -4.39 16.09
N THR A 137 -21.12 -4.25 17.40
CA THR A 137 -20.77 -3.01 18.09
C THR A 137 -19.25 -2.99 18.06
N SER A 138 -18.67 -2.36 17.04
CA SER A 138 -17.23 -2.19 16.87
C SER A 138 -16.70 -1.43 18.07
N THR A 139 -16.12 -2.16 19.01
CA THR A 139 -15.41 -1.56 20.14
C THR A 139 -13.98 -1.29 19.67
N ASN A 140 -13.76 -0.03 19.30
CA ASN A 140 -12.59 0.79 19.62
C ASN A 140 -11.20 0.15 19.45
N THR A 141 -10.78 -0.15 18.23
CA THR A 141 -9.34 -0.36 17.95
C THR A 141 -8.90 0.33 16.68
N THR A 142 -9.69 0.27 15.61
CA THR A 142 -9.35 0.92 14.33
C THR A 142 -9.55 2.44 14.35
N GLU A 143 -10.65 2.94 14.93
CA GLU A 143 -10.84 4.39 15.15
C GLU A 143 -9.77 4.93 16.12
N GLN A 144 -9.44 4.17 17.16
CA GLN A 144 -8.45 4.56 18.16
C GLN A 144 -7.04 4.70 17.57
N TYR A 145 -6.66 3.87 16.58
CA TYR A 145 -5.34 3.96 15.96
C TYR A 145 -5.19 5.19 15.03
N ILE A 146 -6.25 5.52 14.28
CA ILE A 146 -6.29 6.74 13.45
C ILE A 146 -6.30 7.98 14.34
N ASP A 147 -7.08 7.97 15.43
CA ASP A 147 -7.12 9.07 16.41
C ASP A 147 -5.76 9.28 17.10
N LEU A 148 -5.05 8.20 17.46
CA LEU A 148 -3.71 8.30 18.07
C LEU A 148 -2.65 8.88 17.12
N GLN A 149 -2.73 8.59 15.82
CA GLN A 149 -1.84 9.15 14.80
C GLN A 149 -2.14 10.64 14.58
N ALA A 150 -3.42 11.01 14.50
CA ALA A 150 -3.84 12.40 14.41
C ALA A 150 -3.41 13.20 15.65
N GLU A 151 -3.59 12.65 16.85
CA GLU A 151 -3.24 13.30 18.12
C GLU A 151 -1.73 13.58 18.23
N ARG A 152 -0.87 12.66 17.76
CA ARG A 152 0.59 12.89 17.70
C ARG A 152 0.95 14.01 16.72
N LEU A 153 0.27 14.10 15.58
CA LEU A 153 0.46 15.20 14.62
C LEU A 153 0.01 16.54 15.21
N PHE A 154 -1.13 16.60 15.91
CA PHE A 154 -1.59 17.81 16.59
C PHE A 154 -0.63 18.24 17.72
N ARG A 155 -0.11 17.28 18.50
CA ARG A 155 0.81 17.56 19.62
C ARG A 155 2.20 18.02 19.17
N SER A 156 2.60 17.73 17.93
CA SER A 156 3.86 18.17 17.34
C SER A 156 3.93 19.67 17.04
N GLY A 157 2.83 20.42 17.20
CA GLY A 157 2.77 21.85 16.93
C GLY A 157 2.78 22.21 15.43
N ILE A 158 2.84 21.22 14.53
CA ILE A 158 2.90 21.42 13.07
C ILE A 158 1.72 22.27 12.55
N VAL A 159 0.53 22.08 13.13
CA VAL A 159 -0.68 22.84 12.76
C VAL A 159 -0.53 24.30 13.14
N LEU A 160 0.08 24.59 14.30
CA LEU A 160 0.35 25.95 14.75
C LEU A 160 1.35 26.64 13.82
N TYR A 161 2.44 25.94 13.45
CA TYR A 161 3.42 26.47 12.48
C TYR A 161 2.78 26.72 11.11
N SER A 162 1.96 25.80 10.62
CA SER A 162 1.25 25.94 9.35
C SER A 162 0.34 27.18 9.35
N VAL A 163 -0.47 27.37 10.40
CA VAL A 163 -1.34 28.54 10.53
C VAL A 163 -0.53 29.85 10.60
N TRP A 164 0.57 29.87 11.37
CA TRP A 164 1.44 31.05 11.44
C TRP A 164 2.08 31.39 10.09
N THR A 165 2.56 30.39 9.34
CA THR A 165 3.11 30.61 8.00
C THR A 165 2.06 31.17 7.04
N PHE A 166 0.83 30.68 7.09
CA PHE A 166 -0.28 31.21 6.28
C PHE A 166 -0.62 32.65 6.63
N ILE A 167 -0.72 32.99 7.92
CA ILE A 167 -0.99 34.36 8.37
C ILE A 167 0.14 35.30 7.92
N LEU A 168 1.39 34.87 8.06
CA LEU A 168 2.55 35.66 7.66
C LEU A 168 2.55 35.90 6.14
N LEU A 169 2.22 34.89 5.33
CA LEU A 169 2.05 35.03 3.89
C LEU A 169 0.93 36.02 3.54
N ILE A 170 -0.24 35.90 4.16
CA ILE A 170 -1.35 36.84 3.94
C ILE A 170 -0.93 38.28 4.29
N LEU A 171 -0.26 38.49 5.42
CA LEU A 171 0.23 39.81 5.80
C LEU A 171 1.26 40.33 4.80
N THR A 172 2.20 39.51 4.35
CA THR A 172 3.17 39.94 3.33
C THR A 172 2.51 40.36 2.03
N VAL A 173 1.47 39.64 1.58
CA VAL A 173 0.70 39.99 0.39
C VAL A 173 -0.04 41.31 0.59
N LEU A 174 -0.70 41.51 1.73
CA LEU A 174 -1.42 42.75 2.03
C LEU A 174 -0.48 43.97 2.16
N PHE A 175 0.69 43.80 2.77
CA PHE A 175 1.71 44.86 2.84
C PHE A 175 2.33 45.15 1.48
N TYR A 176 2.59 44.12 0.68
CA TYR A 176 3.10 44.27 -0.68
C TYR A 176 2.10 45.06 -1.55
N ASP A 177 0.83 44.66 -1.53
CA ASP A 177 -0.24 45.34 -2.27
C ASP A 177 -0.37 46.81 -1.86
N LYS A 178 -0.43 47.08 -0.55
CA LYS A 178 -0.50 48.46 -0.02
C LYS A 178 0.73 49.31 -0.35
N TYR A 179 1.93 48.71 -0.37
CA TYR A 179 3.17 49.43 -0.68
C TYR A 179 3.24 49.81 -2.16
N PHE A 180 2.78 48.95 -3.07
CA PHE A 180 2.79 49.21 -4.51
C PHE A 180 1.63 50.06 -5.00
N VAL A 181 0.48 50.08 -4.31
CA VAL A 181 -0.64 50.97 -4.63
C VAL A 181 -0.35 52.44 -4.28
N ASN A 182 0.53 52.69 -3.30
CA ASN A 182 0.89 54.04 -2.85
C ASN A 182 2.14 54.63 -3.53
N LYS A 183 2.65 54.00 -4.59
CA LYS A 183 3.80 54.45 -5.37
C LYS A 183 3.40 54.72 -6.81
#